data_AF-A0A4Q5SZ39-F1
#
_entry.id   AF-A0A4Q5SZ39-F1
#
_cell.length_a   1.000
_cell.length_b   1.000
_cell.length_c   1.000
_cell.angle_alpha   90.00
_cell.angle_beta   90.00
_cell.angle_gamma   90.00
#
_symmetry.space_group_name_H-M   'P 1'
#
loop_
_entity.id
_entity.type
_entity.pdbx_description
1 polymer ?
#
loop_
_entity_poly.entity_id
_entity_poly.type
_entity_poly.pdbx_seq_one_letter_code
_entity_poly.pdbx_strand_id
1 'polypeptide(L)'
;MDEQDFLQRLNAKAQELRINPFLLLAGLEGLHTFREVPINALNLEFLDSLVLTLFALRIGDQFHAIAEMNLGSDNQTMQAAARRELEEMSPKELESSSNPYLRSFAGVLQGGSPVRRYHEKALDAAALEITAVQQRYGNSSIGTIMIDVCKNELGDVLPLGSLFSAG
;
A
#
# COMPACT_ATOMS: atom_id res chain seq x y z
N MET A 1 11.34 -4.64 -20.80
CA MET A 1 9.88 -4.77 -20.76
C MET A 1 9.32 -3.37 -20.83
N ASP A 2 8.29 -3.13 -21.64
CA ASP A 2 7.58 -1.85 -21.66
C ASP A 2 6.80 -1.70 -20.35
N GLU A 3 6.93 -0.56 -19.67
CA GLU A 3 6.24 -0.30 -18.40
C GLU A 3 4.72 -0.37 -18.54
N GLN A 4 4.17 0.05 -19.68
CA GLN A 4 2.74 -0.02 -19.94
C GLN A 4 2.28 -1.48 -20.10
N ASP A 5 3.04 -2.29 -20.82
CA ASP A 5 2.73 -3.72 -21.01
C ASP A 5 2.84 -4.47 -19.68
N PHE A 6 3.83 -4.12 -18.86
CA PHE A 6 3.95 -4.64 -17.49
C PHE A 6 2.71 -4.32 -16.64
N LEU A 7 2.33 -3.04 -16.57
CA LEU A 7 1.18 -2.60 -15.78
C LEU A 7 -0.12 -3.24 -16.27
N GLN A 8 -0.31 -3.39 -17.58
CA GLN A 8 -1.49 -4.04 -18.15
C GLN A 8 -1.59 -5.51 -17.73
N ARG A 9 -0.49 -6.27 -17.82
CA ARG A 9 -0.44 -7.68 -17.41
C ARG A 9 -0.65 -7.83 -15.90
N LEU A 10 -0.05 -6.96 -15.10
CA LEU A 10 -0.24 -6.93 -13.65
C LEU A 10 -1.71 -6.68 -13.31
N ASN A 11 -2.36 -5.73 -13.98
CA ASN A 11 -3.77 -5.43 -13.78
C ASN A 11 -4.67 -6.61 -14.13
N ALA A 12 -4.41 -7.27 -15.26
CA ALA A 12 -5.15 -8.46 -15.68
C ALA A 12 -5.02 -9.60 -14.64
N LYS A 13 -3.81 -9.85 -14.13
CA LYS A 13 -3.59 -10.87 -13.10
C LYS A 13 -4.23 -10.47 -11.77
N ALA A 14 -4.16 -9.20 -11.37
CA ALA A 14 -4.84 -8.72 -10.17
C ALA A 14 -6.35 -8.97 -10.22
N GLN A 15 -6.97 -8.72 -11.38
CA GLN A 15 -8.40 -9.01 -11.60
C GLN A 15 -8.71 -10.51 -11.50
N GLU A 16 -7.88 -11.36 -12.11
CA GLU A 16 -8.02 -12.83 -12.03
C GLU A 16 -7.96 -13.33 -10.57
N LEU A 17 -6.98 -12.84 -9.81
CA LEU A 17 -6.79 -13.16 -8.39
C LEU A 17 -7.78 -12.42 -7.46
N ARG A 18 -8.58 -11.51 -8.03
CA ARG A 18 -9.48 -10.58 -7.33
C ARG A 18 -8.76 -9.73 -6.27
N ILE A 19 -7.48 -9.46 -6.45
CA ILE A 19 -6.68 -8.58 -5.59
C ILE A 19 -6.73 -7.18 -6.18
N ASN A 20 -6.79 -6.15 -5.34
CA ASN A 20 -6.66 -4.78 -5.83
C ASN A 20 -5.30 -4.63 -6.56
N PRO A 21 -5.26 -4.09 -7.79
CA PRO A 21 -4.01 -3.99 -8.56
C PRO A 21 -2.94 -3.14 -7.87
N PHE A 22 -3.33 -2.11 -7.11
CA PHE A 22 -2.40 -1.30 -6.33
C PHE A 22 -1.87 -2.04 -5.10
N LEU A 23 -2.67 -2.93 -4.51
CA LEU A 23 -2.20 -3.82 -3.44
C LEU A 23 -1.20 -4.85 -3.99
N LEU A 24 -1.48 -5.43 -5.17
CA LEU A 24 -0.56 -6.37 -5.81
C LEU A 24 0.78 -5.70 -6.16
N LEU A 25 0.73 -4.48 -6.69
CA LEU A 25 1.92 -3.68 -6.96
C LEU A 25 2.69 -3.34 -5.68
N ALA A 26 2.00 -2.91 -4.62
CA ALA A 26 2.61 -2.64 -3.32
C ALA A 26 3.26 -3.89 -2.71
N GLY A 27 2.65 -5.06 -2.91
CA GLY A 27 3.21 -6.36 -2.54
C GLY A 27 4.53 -6.65 -3.26
N LEU A 28 4.57 -6.44 -4.57
CA LEU A 28 5.78 -6.64 -5.38
C LEU A 28 6.92 -5.70 -4.98
N GLU A 29 6.61 -4.42 -4.76
CA GLU A 29 7.60 -3.44 -4.32
C GLU A 29 8.11 -3.72 -2.91
N GLY A 30 7.20 -4.12 -2.01
CA GLY A 30 7.54 -4.59 -0.68
C GLY A 30 8.55 -5.72 -0.75
N LEU A 31 8.28 -6.76 -1.54
CA LEU A 31 9.19 -7.90 -1.74
C LEU A 31 10.51 -7.51 -2.40
N HIS A 32 10.47 -6.63 -3.40
CA HIS A 32 11.67 -6.14 -4.06
C HIS A 32 12.61 -5.40 -3.09
N THR A 33 12.07 -4.76 -2.04
CA THR A 33 12.88 -4.13 -0.97
C THR A 33 13.72 -5.17 -0.21
N PHE A 34 13.29 -6.43 -0.18
CA PHE A 34 14.01 -7.54 0.44
C PHE A 34 14.67 -8.49 -0.57
N ARG A 35 14.87 -8.08 -1.83
CA ARG A 35 15.40 -8.96 -2.89
C ARG A 35 16.75 -9.62 -2.57
N GLU A 36 17.52 -9.05 -1.65
CA GLU A 36 18.85 -9.54 -1.22
C GLU A 36 18.78 -10.35 0.08
N VAL A 37 17.60 -10.50 0.68
CA VAL A 37 17.36 -11.23 1.92
C VAL A 37 16.77 -12.61 1.59
N PRO A 38 17.37 -13.72 2.08
CA PRO A 38 16.79 -15.04 1.93
C PRO A 38 15.36 -15.10 2.49
N ILE A 39 14.46 -15.82 1.81
CA ILE A 39 13.02 -15.86 2.14
C ILE A 39 12.79 -16.30 3.60
N ASN A 40 13.56 -17.27 4.08
CA ASN A 40 13.48 -17.81 5.44
C ASN A 40 13.98 -16.82 6.52
N ALA A 41 14.64 -15.73 6.13
CA ALA A 41 15.14 -14.68 7.01
C ALA A 41 14.32 -13.38 6.90
N LEU A 42 13.22 -13.38 6.13
CA LEU A 42 12.37 -12.20 5.98
C LEU A 42 11.68 -11.85 7.29
N ASN A 43 11.75 -10.57 7.67
CA ASN A 43 10.90 -10.02 8.70
C ASN A 43 9.49 -9.78 8.12
N LEU A 44 8.60 -10.77 8.27
CA LEU A 44 7.25 -10.73 7.73
C LEU A 44 6.39 -9.61 8.34
N GLU A 45 6.59 -9.25 9.61
CA GLU A 45 5.85 -8.15 10.25
C GLU A 45 6.23 -6.80 9.61
N PHE A 46 7.52 -6.61 9.32
CA PHE A 46 8.00 -5.42 8.62
C PHE A 46 7.52 -5.41 7.17
N LEU A 47 7.54 -6.56 6.47
CA LEU A 47 7.00 -6.68 5.12
C LEU A 47 5.50 -6.35 5.10
N ASP A 48 4.70 -6.88 6.04
CA ASP A 48 3.27 -6.58 6.15
C ASP A 48 3.03 -5.07 6.33
N SER A 49 3.78 -4.44 7.24
CA SER A 49 3.72 -3.00 7.48
C SER A 49 4.13 -2.18 6.26
N LEU A 50 5.15 -2.63 5.54
CA LEU A 50 5.64 -1.97 4.31
C LEU A 50 4.61 -2.06 3.19
N VAL A 51 4.01 -3.23 2.96
CA VAL A 51 2.96 -3.42 1.95
C VAL A 51 1.74 -2.54 2.27
N LEU A 52 1.30 -2.51 3.53
CA LEU A 52 0.22 -1.62 3.97
C LEU A 52 0.57 -0.15 3.70
N THR A 53 1.79 0.27 4.04
CA THR A 53 2.25 1.65 3.83
C THR A 53 2.27 2.02 2.36
N LEU A 54 2.90 1.20 1.51
CA LEU A 54 3.01 1.42 0.06
C LEU A 54 1.63 1.45 -0.62
N PHE A 55 0.69 0.64 -0.13
CA PHE A 55 -0.67 0.64 -0.65
C PHE A 55 -1.45 1.86 -0.17
N ALA A 56 -1.35 2.22 1.12
CA ALA A 56 -1.98 3.39 1.68
C ALA A 56 -1.48 4.70 1.04
N LEU A 57 -0.20 4.78 0.63
CA LEU A 57 0.32 5.93 -0.11
C LEU A 57 -0.42 6.11 -1.45
N ARG A 58 -0.61 5.03 -2.21
CA ARG A 58 -1.33 5.08 -3.50
C ARG A 58 -2.79 5.48 -3.36
N ILE A 59 -3.47 4.97 -2.33
CA ILE A 59 -4.83 5.40 -2.00
C ILE A 59 -4.81 6.88 -1.56
N GLY A 60 -3.80 7.26 -0.78
CA GLY A 60 -3.58 8.63 -0.33
C GLY A 60 -3.43 9.62 -1.47
N ASP A 61 -2.72 9.26 -2.54
CA ASP A 61 -2.58 10.09 -3.73
C ASP A 61 -3.94 10.41 -4.39
N GLN A 62 -4.87 9.45 -4.37
CA GLN A 62 -6.24 9.68 -4.86
C GLN A 62 -7.01 10.63 -3.96
N PHE A 63 -6.93 10.46 -2.64
CA PHE A 63 -7.56 11.38 -1.69
C PHE A 63 -6.96 12.79 -1.78
N HIS A 64 -5.65 12.90 -1.94
CA HIS A 64 -4.96 14.15 -2.15
C HIS A 64 -5.48 14.86 -3.41
N ALA A 65 -5.51 14.16 -4.56
CA ALA A 65 -6.01 14.73 -5.81
C ALA A 65 -7.48 15.19 -5.70
N ILE A 66 -8.33 14.43 -5.01
CA ILE A 66 -9.73 14.80 -4.75
C ILE A 66 -9.82 16.05 -3.87
N ALA A 67 -8.99 16.14 -2.83
CA ALA A 67 -8.96 17.30 -1.95
C ALA A 67 -8.49 18.56 -2.71
N GLU A 68 -7.41 18.46 -3.49
CA GLU A 68 -6.91 19.55 -4.34
C GLU A 68 -7.97 20.03 -5.34
N MET A 69 -8.67 19.11 -6.01
CA MET A 69 -9.78 19.46 -6.90
C MET A 69 -10.90 20.21 -6.16
N ASN A 70 -11.22 19.79 -4.94
CA ASN A 70 -12.28 20.39 -4.13
C ASN A 70 -11.90 21.75 -3.51
N LEU A 71 -10.61 22.12 -3.48
CA LEU A 71 -10.20 23.49 -3.10
C LEU A 71 -10.71 24.54 -4.10
N GLY A 72 -10.88 24.17 -5.37
CA GLY A 72 -11.42 25.03 -6.42
C GLY A 72 -12.95 25.02 -6.53
N SER A 73 -13.66 24.26 -5.69
CA SER A 73 -15.13 24.16 -5.73
C SER A 73 -15.81 25.44 -5.26
N ASP A 74 -16.90 25.89 -5.88
CA ASP A 74 -17.68 27.05 -5.41
C ASP A 74 -18.41 26.80 -4.08
N ASN A 75 -18.45 25.55 -3.61
CA ASN A 75 -19.07 25.17 -2.35
C ASN A 75 -18.08 25.36 -1.17
N GLN A 76 -18.35 26.36 -0.32
CA GLN A 76 -17.53 26.68 0.85
C GLN A 76 -17.35 25.50 1.83
N THR A 77 -18.37 24.66 2.01
CA THR A 77 -18.28 23.47 2.87
C THR A 77 -17.30 22.45 2.29
N MET A 78 -17.33 22.25 0.97
CA MET A 78 -16.39 21.35 0.29
C MET A 78 -14.96 21.88 0.34
N GLN A 79 -14.76 23.18 0.14
CA GLN A 79 -13.44 23.81 0.29
C GLN A 79 -12.88 23.65 1.71
N ALA A 80 -13.72 23.89 2.73
CA ALA A 80 -13.30 23.76 4.12
C ALA A 80 -12.91 22.31 4.47
N ALA A 81 -13.69 21.33 4.00
CA ALA A 81 -13.35 19.92 4.15
C ALA A 81 -12.03 19.57 3.44
N ALA A 82 -11.85 20.01 2.19
CA ALA A 82 -10.63 19.78 1.42
C ALA A 82 -9.37 20.34 2.11
N ARG A 83 -9.44 21.58 2.62
CA ARG A 83 -8.34 22.17 3.39
C ARG A 83 -7.98 21.31 4.59
N ARG A 84 -8.99 20.84 5.33
CA ARG A 84 -8.79 19.97 6.48
C ARG A 84 -8.09 18.66 6.10
N GLU A 85 -8.48 18.02 5.00
CA GLU A 85 -7.83 16.78 4.54
C GLU A 85 -6.35 16.97 4.22
N LEU A 86 -5.98 18.14 3.70
CA LEU A 86 -4.62 18.48 3.28
C LEU A 86 -3.72 18.98 4.42
N GLU A 87 -4.27 19.21 5.61
CA GLU A 87 -3.51 19.59 6.80
C GLU A 87 -2.51 18.49 7.17
N GLU A 88 -1.28 18.90 7.44
CA GLU A 88 -0.26 18.06 8.05
C GLU A 88 -0.63 17.78 9.52
N MET A 89 -0.49 16.51 9.91
CA MET A 89 -0.71 16.05 11.26
C MET A 89 0.56 16.28 12.07
N SER A 90 0.40 16.92 13.23
CA SER A 90 1.49 17.08 14.18
C SER A 90 1.91 15.73 14.80
N PRO A 91 3.15 15.60 15.31
CA PRO A 91 3.58 14.40 16.04
C PRO A 91 2.64 14.02 17.19
N LYS A 92 2.10 15.03 17.91
CA LYS A 92 1.14 14.81 18.99
C LYS A 92 -0.17 14.19 18.50
N GLU A 93 -0.67 14.63 17.34
CA GLU A 93 -1.87 14.06 16.74
C GLU A 93 -1.63 12.61 16.30
N LEU A 94 -0.48 12.33 15.68
CA LEU A 94 -0.08 10.98 15.26
C LEU A 94 0.02 10.02 16.46
N GLU A 95 0.55 10.48 17.59
CA GLU A 95 0.65 9.69 18.83
C GLU A 95 -0.70 9.40 19.48
N SER A 96 -1.66 10.33 19.36
CA SER A 96 -2.99 10.24 19.96
C SER A 96 -4.07 9.60 19.07
N SER A 97 -3.76 9.32 17.80
CA SER A 97 -4.73 8.74 16.87
C SER A 97 -5.17 7.35 17.31
N SER A 98 -6.45 7.06 17.13
CA SER A 98 -7.02 5.73 17.33
C SER A 98 -6.70 4.76 16.19
N ASN A 99 -6.16 5.23 15.07
CA ASN A 99 -5.77 4.38 13.96
C ASN A 99 -4.49 3.60 14.32
N PRO A 100 -4.55 2.25 14.43
CA PRO A 100 -3.42 1.46 14.89
C PRO A 100 -2.25 1.45 13.90
N TYR A 101 -2.49 1.78 12.64
CA TYR A 101 -1.48 1.75 11.58
C TYR A 101 -0.76 3.08 11.40
N LEU A 102 -1.35 4.20 11.85
CA LEU A 102 -0.84 5.54 11.58
C LEU A 102 0.54 5.80 12.17
N ARG A 103 0.82 5.26 13.36
CA ARG A 103 2.15 5.36 13.98
C ARG A 103 3.22 4.59 13.21
N SER A 104 2.88 3.37 12.77
CA SER A 104 3.78 2.55 11.95
C SER A 104 4.05 3.24 10.62
N PHE A 105 3.00 3.73 9.96
CA PHE A 105 3.06 4.49 8.72
C PHE A 105 3.99 5.71 8.83
N ALA A 106 3.80 6.54 9.86
CA ALA A 106 4.67 7.70 10.11
C ALA A 106 6.14 7.28 10.36
N GLY A 107 6.35 6.17 11.08
CA GLY A 107 7.67 5.60 11.31
C GLY A 107 8.35 5.11 10.03
N VAL A 108 7.61 4.47 9.12
CA VAL A 108 8.14 4.01 7.83
C VAL A 108 8.52 5.18 6.91
N LEU A 109 7.75 6.29 6.95
CA LEU A 109 8.07 7.47 6.15
C LEU A 109 9.30 8.25 6.64
N GLN A 110 9.73 8.06 7.90
CA GLN A 110 10.93 8.67 8.50
C GLN A 110 11.07 10.19 8.27
N GLY A 111 9.96 10.92 8.14
CA GLY A 111 9.95 12.36 7.85
C GLY A 111 10.29 12.76 6.41
N GLY A 112 10.43 11.78 5.49
CA GLY A 112 10.67 12.05 4.07
C GLY A 112 9.45 12.65 3.34
N SER A 113 8.25 12.52 3.93
CA SER A 113 7.02 13.14 3.44
C SER A 113 6.09 13.48 4.61
N PRO A 114 5.38 14.62 4.60
CA PRO A 114 4.46 15.00 5.65
C PRO A 114 3.26 14.05 5.71
N VAL A 115 2.89 13.62 6.92
CA VAL A 115 1.66 12.84 7.13
C VAL A 115 0.49 13.80 7.20
N ARG A 116 -0.40 13.78 6.20
CA ARG A 116 -1.63 14.57 6.18
C ARG A 116 -2.85 13.80 6.67
N ARG A 117 -3.92 14.51 7.03
CA ARG A 117 -5.16 13.91 7.56
C ARG A 117 -5.77 12.85 6.64
N TYR A 118 -5.70 13.04 5.32
CA TYR A 118 -6.22 12.03 4.39
C TYR A 118 -5.52 10.66 4.49
N HIS A 119 -4.28 10.60 4.99
CA HIS A 119 -3.58 9.32 5.16
C HIS A 119 -4.27 8.41 6.18
N GLU A 120 -4.95 8.96 7.18
CA GLU A 120 -5.71 8.15 8.15
C GLU A 120 -6.82 7.37 7.44
N LYS A 121 -7.57 8.03 6.56
CA LYS A 121 -8.60 7.37 5.73
C LYS A 121 -8.01 6.41 4.71
N ALA A 122 -6.86 6.77 4.12
CA ALA A 122 -6.17 5.90 3.18
C ALA A 122 -5.69 4.61 3.85
N LEU A 123 -5.21 4.69 5.09
CA LEU A 123 -4.82 3.54 5.90
C LEU A 123 -6.02 2.66 6.24
N ASP A 124 -7.16 3.25 6.61
CA ASP A 124 -8.39 2.48 6.88
C ASP A 124 -8.87 1.74 5.63
N ALA A 125 -8.90 2.42 4.48
CA ALA A 125 -9.25 1.80 3.20
C ALA A 125 -8.27 0.69 2.81
N ALA A 126 -6.96 0.91 2.97
CA ALA A 126 -5.94 -0.09 2.69
C ALA A 126 -6.07 -1.31 3.62
N ALA A 127 -6.33 -1.09 4.91
CA ALA A 127 -6.49 -2.15 5.88
C ALA A 127 -7.73 -3.01 5.61
N LEU A 128 -8.85 -2.41 5.18
CA LEU A 128 -10.06 -3.13 4.78
C LEU A 128 -9.81 -4.03 3.57
N GLU A 129 -9.16 -3.51 2.54
CA GLU A 129 -8.81 -4.26 1.33
C GLU A 129 -7.82 -5.41 1.64
N ILE A 130 -6.81 -5.14 2.46
CA ILE A 130 -5.87 -6.18 2.93
C ILE A 130 -6.62 -7.26 3.72
N THR A 131 -7.53 -6.86 4.62
CA THR A 131 -8.34 -7.81 5.41
C THR A 131 -9.17 -8.72 4.50
N ALA A 132 -9.77 -8.17 3.44
CA ALA A 132 -10.54 -8.96 2.48
C ALA A 132 -9.67 -10.00 1.74
N VAL A 133 -8.43 -9.63 1.40
CA VAL A 133 -7.46 -10.56 0.79
C VAL A 133 -7.00 -11.60 1.81
N GLN A 134 -6.64 -11.20 3.02
CA GLN A 134 -6.24 -12.11 4.11
C GLN A 134 -7.31 -13.17 4.40
N GLN A 135 -8.58 -12.76 4.46
CA GLN A 135 -9.71 -13.67 4.64
C GLN A 135 -9.85 -14.66 3.48
N ARG A 136 -9.68 -14.20 2.24
CA ARG A 136 -9.80 -15.05 1.05
C ARG A 136 -8.70 -16.11 0.97
N TYR A 137 -7.47 -15.74 1.30
CA TYR A 137 -6.31 -16.62 1.26
C TYR A 137 -6.10 -17.42 2.56
N GLY A 138 -6.90 -17.15 3.61
CA GLY A 138 -6.81 -17.85 4.88
C GLY A 138 -5.50 -17.61 5.64
N ASN A 139 -4.85 -16.47 5.43
CA ASN A 139 -3.57 -16.12 6.03
C ASN A 139 -3.59 -14.68 6.53
N SER A 140 -3.16 -14.44 7.77
CA SER A 140 -3.14 -13.12 8.39
C SER A 140 -1.95 -12.26 7.96
N SER A 141 -0.93 -12.82 7.32
CA SER A 141 0.21 -12.06 6.80
C SER A 141 0.03 -11.75 5.32
N ILE A 142 -0.12 -10.46 5.00
CA ILE A 142 -0.24 -10.02 3.60
C ILE A 142 1.05 -10.27 2.83
N GLY A 143 2.21 -10.13 3.47
CA GLY A 143 3.52 -10.45 2.93
C GLY A 143 3.63 -11.93 2.56
N THR A 144 3.14 -12.83 3.40
CA THR A 144 3.11 -14.27 3.07
C THR A 144 2.24 -14.54 1.85
N ILE A 145 1.07 -13.90 1.77
CA ILE A 145 0.19 -14.01 0.59
C ILE A 145 0.90 -13.47 -0.66
N MET A 146 1.58 -12.32 -0.57
CA MET A 146 2.31 -11.74 -1.69
C MET A 146 3.46 -12.64 -2.14
N ILE A 147 4.20 -13.28 -1.21
CA ILE A 147 5.23 -14.27 -1.57
C ILE A 147 4.60 -15.42 -2.37
N ASP A 148 3.49 -15.96 -1.88
CA ASP A 148 2.80 -17.09 -2.53
C ASP A 148 2.29 -16.73 -3.92
N VAL A 149 1.61 -15.58 -4.05
CA VAL A 149 1.15 -15.03 -5.34
C VAL A 149 2.34 -14.80 -6.28
N CYS A 150 3.44 -14.25 -5.79
CA CYS A 150 4.61 -13.99 -6.62
C CYS A 150 5.28 -15.28 -7.12
N LYS A 151 5.32 -16.33 -6.30
CA LYS A 151 5.91 -17.62 -6.65
C LYS A 151 5.05 -18.44 -7.59
N ASN A 152 3.75 -18.49 -7.34
CA ASN A 152 2.85 -19.44 -7.98
C ASN A 152 2.04 -18.83 -9.14
N GLU A 153 1.71 -17.54 -9.04
CA GLU A 153 0.72 -16.91 -9.94
C GLU A 153 1.33 -15.89 -10.90
N LEU A 154 2.49 -15.31 -10.55
CA LEU A 154 3.15 -14.25 -11.31
C LEU A 154 4.39 -14.69 -12.07
N GLY A 155 4.77 -15.98 -12.04
CA GLY A 155 5.93 -16.51 -12.76
C GLY A 155 5.90 -16.25 -14.28
N ASP A 156 4.70 -16.10 -14.86
CA ASP A 156 4.51 -15.80 -16.28
C ASP A 156 4.45 -14.30 -16.59
N VAL A 157 4.21 -13.46 -15.58
CA VAL A 157 4.08 -11.99 -15.74
C VAL A 157 5.41 -11.30 -15.50
N LEU A 158 6.22 -11.84 -14.58
CA LEU A 158 7.51 -11.33 -14.20
C LEU A 158 8.50 -12.50 -14.12
N PRO A 159 9.73 -12.39 -14.65
CA PRO A 159 10.79 -13.33 -14.34
C PRO A 159 11.27 -13.10 -12.90
N LEU A 160 10.40 -13.37 -11.91
CA LEU A 160 10.68 -13.23 -10.47
C LEU A 160 11.59 -14.32 -9.94
N GLY A 161 12.06 -15.22 -10.81
CA GLY A 161 13.02 -16.26 -10.47
C GLY A 161 14.20 -15.68 -9.68
N SER A 162 14.67 -14.47 -10.01
CA SER A 162 15.77 -13.80 -9.29
C SER A 162 15.42 -13.32 -7.87
N LEU A 163 14.15 -13.05 -7.56
CA LEU A 163 13.71 -12.67 -6.20
C LEU A 163 13.62 -13.88 -5.26
N PHE A 164 13.55 -15.10 -5.81
CA PHE A 164 13.33 -16.33 -5.04
C PHE A 164 14.40 -17.39 -5.27
N SER A 165 15.44 -17.11 -6.08
CA SER A 165 16.53 -18.04 -6.41
C SER A 165 17.60 -18.19 -5.32
N ALA A 166 17.47 -17.50 -4.18
CA ALA A 166 18.27 -17.77 -2.99
C ALA A 166 17.52 -18.78 -2.10
N GLY A 167 17.59 -20.05 -2.49
CA GLY A 167 17.17 -21.22 -1.71
C GLY A 167 18.34 -22.18 -1.56
#